data_AF-A0A2S6GYX6-F1
#
_entry.id   AF-A0A2S6GYX6-F1
#
_cell.length_a   1.000
_cell.length_b   1.000
_cell.length_c   1.000
_cell.angle_alpha   90.00
_cell.angle_beta   90.00
_cell.angle_gamma   90.00
#
_symmetry.space_group_name_H-M   'P 1'
#
loop_
_entity.id
_entity.type
_entity.pdbx_description
1 polymer ?
#
loop_
_entity_poly.entity_id
_entity_poly.type
_entity_poly.pdbx_seq_one_letter_code
_entity_poly.pdbx_strand_id
1 'polypeptide(L)'
;MVRRFSVMACAAGLVAAVIAGASGAADAAPGTPAGEVPGLTGEAATVAAGPSADRFRQVRRAQADRSAAAATAQAAAQKHMFWGPEPQLGSNADGFVATQSVIPSLRLSNSADVVYAPTMKPTGHSCIEVVTAYGLGQGAQVWAWDWCGKVGPAKVTQINSAFLTNYTTTVNGRPAYTVQEIRTNAANNTWTAQLFNVKTNAWDNLFTQSGTDQSKLNEGWDIFEIYATHNNSTGRAYYCTDAKGQVFESSSIKLRIGGQWSAATAANSPMRPAATPRPADFDCPTLTSQVPAANSNWRVTI
;
A
#
# COMPACT_ATOMS: atom_id res chain seq x y z
N MET A 1 44.39 -47.46 -44.10
CA MET A 1 43.14 -47.92 -43.47
C MET A 1 42.73 -46.85 -42.46
N VAL A 2 41.96 -45.85 -42.88
CA VAL A 2 41.65 -44.65 -42.06
C VAL A 2 40.19 -44.73 -41.62
N ARG A 3 39.96 -44.97 -40.33
CA ARG A 3 38.63 -44.95 -39.70
C ARG A 3 38.22 -43.49 -39.45
N ARG A 4 37.16 -43.05 -40.12
CA ARG A 4 36.48 -41.77 -39.87
C ARG A 4 35.56 -41.94 -38.65
N PHE A 5 35.76 -41.12 -37.62
CA PHE A 5 34.83 -40.97 -36.50
C PHE A 5 33.81 -39.87 -36.84
N SER A 6 32.54 -40.23 -36.87
CA SER A 6 31.43 -39.29 -36.96
C SER A 6 31.15 -38.71 -35.59
N VAL A 7 31.32 -37.39 -35.43
CA VAL A 7 30.94 -36.65 -34.23
C VAL A 7 29.47 -36.24 -34.38
N MET A 8 28.62 -36.78 -33.51
CA MET A 8 27.20 -36.47 -33.42
C MET A 8 27.04 -35.21 -32.55
N ALA A 9 26.71 -34.07 -33.17
CA ALA A 9 26.45 -32.82 -32.47
C ALA A 9 25.03 -32.83 -31.87
N CYS A 10 24.93 -32.90 -30.54
CA CYS A 10 23.69 -32.62 -29.81
C CYS A 10 23.41 -31.12 -29.87
N ALA A 11 22.39 -30.72 -30.63
CA ALA A 11 21.84 -29.38 -30.58
C ALA A 11 21.06 -29.20 -29.27
N ALA A 12 21.67 -28.56 -28.27
CA ALA A 12 20.98 -28.08 -27.09
C ALA A 12 20.09 -26.88 -27.51
N GLY A 13 18.79 -27.12 -27.63
CA GLY A 13 17.80 -26.07 -27.86
C GLY A 13 17.74 -25.14 -26.65
N LEU A 14 18.21 -23.90 -26.82
CA LEU A 14 17.91 -22.81 -25.89
C LEU A 14 16.40 -22.53 -25.96
N VAL A 15 15.64 -23.01 -24.98
CA VAL A 15 14.29 -22.51 -24.72
C VAL A 15 14.45 -21.16 -24.05
N ALA A 16 14.35 -20.08 -24.84
CA ALA A 16 14.19 -18.74 -24.30
C ALA A 16 12.82 -18.68 -23.61
N ALA A 17 12.81 -18.82 -22.28
CA ALA A 17 11.64 -18.52 -21.47
C ALA A 17 11.36 -17.02 -21.61
N VAL A 18 10.37 -16.66 -22.43
CA VAL A 18 9.80 -15.32 -22.43
C VAL A 18 9.10 -15.18 -21.08
N ILE A 19 9.79 -14.56 -20.12
CA ILE A 19 9.15 -14.06 -18.91
C ILE A 19 8.27 -12.92 -19.39
N ALA A 20 7.01 -13.22 -19.69
CA ALA A 20 5.98 -12.20 -19.85
C ALA A 20 5.89 -11.47 -18.51
N GLY A 21 6.58 -10.33 -18.40
CA GLY A 21 6.38 -9.41 -17.30
C GLY A 21 4.90 -9.05 -17.27
N ALA A 22 4.28 -9.16 -16.11
CA ALA A 22 2.89 -8.77 -15.89
C ALA A 22 2.74 -7.24 -15.97
N SER A 23 2.93 -6.66 -17.16
CA SER A 23 2.50 -5.31 -17.52
C SER A 23 1.03 -5.39 -17.93
N GLY A 24 0.13 -5.43 -16.95
CA GLY A 24 -1.28 -5.76 -17.19
C GLY A 24 -2.30 -4.75 -16.68
N ALA A 25 -2.22 -4.36 -15.40
CA ALA A 25 -3.30 -3.58 -14.76
C ALA A 25 -2.93 -2.11 -14.50
N ALA A 26 -1.69 -1.82 -14.09
CA ALA A 26 -1.23 -0.44 -13.84
C ALA A 26 -0.98 0.38 -15.14
N ASP A 27 -1.13 -0.25 -16.30
CA ASP A 27 -1.12 0.40 -17.62
C ASP A 27 -2.53 0.54 -18.21
N ALA A 28 -3.56 -0.03 -17.55
CA ALA A 28 -4.93 0.13 -18.01
C ALA A 28 -5.30 1.62 -17.99
N ALA A 29 -5.91 2.09 -19.07
CA ALA A 29 -6.33 3.47 -19.17
C ALA A 29 -7.24 3.84 -17.97
N PRO A 30 -7.19 5.10 -17.49
CA PRO A 30 -8.20 5.61 -16.57
C PRO A 30 -9.59 5.32 -17.15
N GLY A 31 -10.38 4.54 -16.44
CA GLY A 31 -11.70 4.12 -16.89
C GLY A 31 -12.80 4.74 -16.04
N THR A 32 -13.93 5.04 -16.67
CA THR A 32 -15.19 5.16 -15.94
C THR A 32 -15.40 3.87 -15.14
N PRO A 33 -15.72 3.95 -13.83
CA PRO A 33 -16.03 2.75 -13.07
C PRO A 33 -17.09 1.90 -13.77
N ALA A 34 -16.82 0.60 -13.93
CA ALA A 34 -17.78 -0.37 -14.47
C ALA A 34 -18.69 -0.95 -13.37
N GLY A 35 -18.26 -0.84 -12.11
CA GLY A 35 -18.98 -1.34 -10.94
C GLY A 35 -18.51 -0.69 -9.64
N GLU A 36 -18.96 -1.25 -8.52
CA GLU A 36 -18.63 -0.82 -7.16
C GLU A 36 -17.92 -1.98 -6.44
N VAL A 37 -16.84 -1.67 -5.72
CA VAL A 37 -16.14 -2.65 -4.88
C VAL A 37 -17.05 -3.02 -3.70
N PRO A 38 -17.36 -4.31 -3.47
CA PRO A 38 -18.15 -4.73 -2.32
C PRO A 38 -17.47 -4.35 -1.01
N GLY A 39 -18.23 -3.85 -0.04
CA GLY A 39 -17.68 -3.47 1.26
C GLY A 39 -18.64 -2.59 2.06
N LEU A 40 -18.35 -2.47 3.35
CA LEU A 40 -19.10 -1.67 4.31
C LEU A 40 -18.79 -0.19 4.14
N THR A 41 -19.77 0.67 4.39
CA THR A 41 -19.63 2.13 4.35
C THR A 41 -20.15 2.76 5.64
N GLY A 42 -19.87 4.05 5.84
CA GLY A 42 -20.46 4.83 6.93
C GLY A 42 -20.08 4.31 8.32
N GLU A 43 -21.07 4.09 9.18
CA GLU A 43 -20.81 3.62 10.55
C GLU A 43 -20.37 2.16 10.59
N ALA A 44 -20.92 1.32 9.70
CA ALA A 44 -20.52 -0.08 9.60
C ALA A 44 -19.03 -0.23 9.21
N ALA A 45 -18.51 0.66 8.36
CA ALA A 45 -17.09 0.72 8.04
C ALA A 45 -16.23 1.03 9.28
N THR A 46 -16.66 1.99 10.11
CA THR A 46 -15.94 2.34 11.34
C THR A 46 -15.93 1.21 12.35
N VAL A 47 -17.07 0.57 12.58
CA VAL A 47 -17.15 -0.59 13.47
C VAL A 47 -16.25 -1.73 12.94
N ALA A 48 -16.24 -1.98 11.63
CA ALA A 48 -15.41 -3.01 11.03
C ALA A 48 -13.90 -2.72 11.09
N ALA A 49 -13.49 -1.45 10.97
CA ALA A 49 -12.10 -1.05 11.15
C ALA A 49 -11.65 -1.18 12.62
N GLY A 50 -12.61 -1.13 13.56
CA GLY A 50 -12.39 -1.33 14.98
C GLY A 50 -11.51 -0.24 15.63
N PRO A 51 -11.04 -0.48 16.87
CA PRO A 51 -10.25 0.49 17.62
C PRO A 51 -8.91 0.89 16.97
N SER A 52 -8.43 0.11 16.01
CA SER A 52 -7.19 0.40 15.28
C SER A 52 -7.25 1.73 14.52
N ALA A 53 -8.39 2.06 13.92
CA ALA A 53 -8.58 3.34 13.24
C ALA A 53 -8.55 4.54 14.22
N ASP A 54 -9.12 4.38 15.41
CA ASP A 54 -9.07 5.41 16.45
C ASP A 54 -7.65 5.64 16.95
N ARG A 55 -6.89 4.56 17.14
CA ARG A 55 -5.48 4.62 17.54
C ARG A 55 -4.62 5.36 16.51
N PHE A 56 -4.78 5.05 15.23
CA PHE A 56 -4.11 5.80 14.15
C PHE A 56 -4.41 7.30 14.25
N ARG A 57 -5.68 7.68 14.40
CA ARG A 57 -6.08 9.09 14.53
C ARG A 57 -5.44 9.76 15.74
N GLN A 58 -5.41 9.06 16.87
CA GLN A 58 -4.81 9.59 18.10
C GLN A 58 -3.30 9.78 17.96
N VAL A 59 -2.57 8.80 17.42
CA VAL A 59 -1.12 8.89 17.21
C VAL A 59 -0.78 10.00 16.20
N ARG A 60 -1.51 10.09 15.08
CA ARG A 60 -1.31 11.15 14.09
C ARG A 60 -1.63 12.54 14.64
N ARG A 61 -2.73 12.71 15.38
CA ARG A 61 -3.03 13.97 16.10
C ARG A 61 -1.93 14.31 17.08
N ALA A 62 -1.50 13.37 17.92
CA ALA A 62 -0.40 13.59 18.85
C ALA A 62 0.93 13.97 18.16
N GLN A 63 1.19 13.46 16.95
CA GLN A 63 2.36 13.84 16.16
C GLN A 63 2.24 15.23 15.54
N ALA A 64 1.09 15.57 14.95
CA ALA A 64 0.81 16.91 14.43
C ALA A 64 0.79 17.96 15.55
N ASP A 65 0.32 17.55 16.72
CA ASP A 65 0.22 18.35 17.93
C ASP A 65 1.45 18.14 18.82
N ARG A 66 2.66 17.81 18.31
CA ARG A 66 3.90 17.86 19.11
C ARG A 66 4.30 19.28 19.56
N SER A 67 3.37 20.24 19.43
CA SER A 67 3.31 21.52 20.15
C SER A 67 2.26 21.57 21.29
N ALA A 68 1.54 20.49 21.63
CA ALA A 68 0.50 20.41 22.65
C ALA A 68 0.42 19.03 23.36
N ALA A 69 0.32 19.08 24.70
CA ALA A 69 0.57 18.00 25.65
C ALA A 69 -0.50 16.87 25.75
N ALA A 70 -1.20 16.49 24.68
CA ALA A 70 -2.41 15.66 24.76
C ALA A 70 -2.29 14.23 24.16
N ALA A 71 -1.10 13.63 24.10
CA ALA A 71 -0.97 12.22 23.75
C ALA A 71 -1.39 11.34 24.94
N THR A 72 -2.28 10.36 24.75
CA THR A 72 -2.52 9.33 25.77
C THR A 72 -1.25 8.52 26.00
N ALA A 73 -1.01 8.05 27.23
CA ALA A 73 0.20 7.28 27.57
C ALA A 73 0.39 6.05 26.66
N GLN A 74 -0.70 5.44 26.20
CA GLN A 74 -0.68 4.29 25.30
C GLN A 74 -0.33 4.67 23.84
N ALA A 75 -0.80 5.81 23.34
CA ALA A 75 -0.37 6.34 22.03
C ALA A 75 1.09 6.82 22.05
N ALA A 76 1.57 7.32 23.20
CA ALA A 76 2.96 7.71 23.40
C ALA A 76 3.93 6.52 23.51
N ALA A 77 3.45 5.36 23.97
CA ALA A 77 4.25 4.13 24.12
C ALA A 77 4.31 3.29 22.83
N GLN A 78 3.42 3.52 21.87
CA GLN A 78 3.38 2.77 20.62
C GLN A 78 4.42 3.31 19.63
N LYS A 79 5.21 2.40 19.06
CA LYS A 79 6.17 2.75 18.02
C LYS A 79 5.44 2.94 16.70
N HIS A 80 5.49 4.14 16.15
CA HIS A 80 4.96 4.46 14.83
C HIS A 80 6.13 4.75 13.88
N MET A 81 6.28 3.92 12.86
CA MET A 81 7.30 4.05 11.82
C MET A 81 6.71 3.79 10.45
N PHE A 82 7.31 4.40 9.43
CA PHE A 82 6.96 4.14 8.05
C PHE A 82 8.18 4.19 7.14
N TRP A 83 8.05 3.57 5.96
CA TRP A 83 9.02 3.69 4.88
C TRP A 83 8.42 3.45 3.51
N GLY A 84 8.79 4.28 2.53
CA GLY A 84 8.36 4.16 1.13
C GLY A 84 8.50 5.49 0.37
N PRO A 85 8.13 5.53 -0.92
CA PRO A 85 8.07 6.76 -1.72
C PRO A 85 6.99 7.74 -1.22
N GLU A 86 7.33 9.03 -1.18
CA GLU A 86 6.40 10.13 -0.88
C GLU A 86 6.25 11.07 -2.08
N PRO A 87 5.17 10.96 -2.88
CA PRO A 87 4.86 11.95 -3.91
C PRO A 87 4.85 13.38 -3.37
N GLN A 88 5.63 14.25 -4.00
CA GLN A 88 5.80 15.63 -3.58
C GLN A 88 4.74 16.53 -4.23
N LEU A 89 4.27 17.55 -3.50
CA LEU A 89 3.30 18.53 -3.99
C LEU A 89 3.76 19.20 -5.29
N GLY A 90 5.07 19.48 -5.42
CA GLY A 90 5.67 20.07 -6.61
C GLY A 90 5.60 19.21 -7.87
N SER A 91 5.17 17.94 -7.79
CA SER A 91 4.95 17.10 -8.97
C SER A 91 3.71 17.48 -9.77
N ASN A 92 2.79 18.27 -9.18
CA ASN A 92 1.48 18.60 -9.76
C ASN A 92 0.66 17.36 -10.19
N ALA A 93 0.88 16.23 -9.53
CA ALA A 93 0.15 15.02 -9.86
C ALA A 93 -1.34 15.13 -9.50
N ASP A 94 -2.20 14.65 -10.39
CA ASP A 94 -3.65 14.57 -10.24
C ASP A 94 -4.15 13.12 -10.17
N GLY A 95 -3.23 12.18 -9.99
CA GLY A 95 -3.53 10.77 -9.78
C GLY A 95 -2.32 9.95 -9.35
N PHE A 96 -2.60 8.78 -8.81
CA PHE A 96 -1.62 7.80 -8.34
C PHE A 96 -2.15 6.40 -8.71
N VAL A 97 -1.31 5.52 -9.24
CA VAL A 97 -1.62 4.08 -9.40
C VAL A 97 -0.48 3.22 -8.87
N ALA A 98 -0.81 2.11 -8.22
CA ALA A 98 0.13 1.10 -7.77
C ALA A 98 -0.49 -0.30 -7.73
N THR A 99 0.37 -1.31 -7.77
CA THR A 99 0.04 -2.71 -7.53
C THR A 99 0.62 -3.14 -6.18
N GLN A 100 -0.27 -3.48 -5.25
CA GLN A 100 0.02 -3.67 -3.83
C GLN A 100 -0.22 -5.12 -3.39
N SER A 101 0.77 -5.70 -2.72
CA SER A 101 0.69 -7.07 -2.20
C SER A 101 -0.34 -7.21 -1.07
N VAL A 102 -0.93 -8.39 -0.94
CA VAL A 102 -1.76 -8.77 0.21
C VAL A 102 -1.26 -10.04 0.88
N ILE A 103 -1.44 -10.14 2.20
CA ILE A 103 -1.08 -11.32 2.99
C ILE A 103 -2.31 -11.78 3.78
N PRO A 104 -3.27 -12.50 3.15
CA PRO A 104 -4.58 -12.77 3.76
C PRO A 104 -4.51 -13.58 5.06
N SER A 105 -3.45 -14.37 5.22
CA SER A 105 -3.20 -15.21 6.39
C SER A 105 -2.53 -14.47 7.56
N LEU A 106 -2.03 -13.24 7.37
CA LEU A 106 -1.32 -12.53 8.43
C LEU A 106 -2.29 -12.20 9.58
N ARG A 107 -1.89 -12.62 10.78
CA ARG A 107 -2.56 -12.30 12.05
C ARG A 107 -1.49 -11.81 13.01
N LEU A 108 -1.82 -10.76 13.75
CA LEU A 108 -0.93 -10.23 14.79
C LEU A 108 -1.41 -10.74 16.15
N SER A 109 -0.47 -11.23 16.95
CA SER A 109 -0.72 -11.80 18.28
C SER A 109 -1.04 -10.72 19.31
N ASN A 110 -0.53 -9.50 19.11
CA ASN A 110 -0.83 -8.36 19.97
C ASN A 110 -1.94 -7.49 19.34
N SER A 111 -3.05 -7.32 20.06
CA SER A 111 -4.23 -6.56 19.59
C SER A 111 -4.02 -5.03 19.58
N ALA A 112 -2.91 -4.54 20.12
CA ALA A 112 -2.47 -3.17 19.97
C ALA A 112 -1.69 -2.96 18.66
N ASP A 113 -1.08 -4.00 18.11
CA ASP A 113 -0.27 -3.90 16.90
C ASP A 113 -1.14 -3.82 15.64
N VAL A 114 -0.73 -2.97 14.72
CA VAL A 114 -1.39 -2.79 13.42
C VAL A 114 -0.30 -2.60 12.37
N VAL A 115 -0.43 -3.32 11.25
CA VAL A 115 0.40 -3.09 10.07
C VAL A 115 -0.50 -2.52 8.98
N TYR A 116 -0.13 -1.36 8.47
CA TYR A 116 -0.74 -0.69 7.33
C TYR A 116 0.24 -0.77 6.17
N ALA A 117 0.08 -1.78 5.32
CA ALA A 117 1.04 -2.01 4.24
C ALA A 117 0.52 -2.90 3.10
N PRO A 118 0.67 -2.47 1.84
CA PRO A 118 0.98 -1.09 1.46
C PRO A 118 -0.19 -0.14 1.77
N THR A 119 0.12 1.14 1.98
CA THR A 119 -0.84 2.26 1.90
C THR A 119 -0.56 3.09 0.66
N MET A 120 -1.52 3.92 0.23
CA MET A 120 -1.36 4.85 -0.89
C MET A 120 -2.23 6.09 -0.69
N LYS A 121 -1.66 7.28 -0.85
CA LYS A 121 -2.34 8.57 -0.96
C LYS A 121 -1.66 9.43 -2.02
N PRO A 122 -2.38 9.94 -3.03
CA PRO A 122 -1.85 10.94 -3.94
C PRO A 122 -1.46 12.24 -3.21
N THR A 123 -0.49 12.95 -3.78
CA THR A 123 -0.21 14.34 -3.37
C THR A 123 -1.32 15.29 -3.86
N GLY A 124 -1.14 16.60 -3.69
CA GLY A 124 -2.12 17.59 -4.16
C GLY A 124 -3.36 17.67 -3.28
N HIS A 125 -3.20 17.40 -1.98
CA HIS A 125 -4.27 17.43 -0.99
C HIS A 125 -5.41 16.45 -1.32
N SER A 126 -5.05 15.23 -1.70
CA SER A 126 -6.05 14.19 -1.96
C SER A 126 -6.94 13.90 -0.75
N CYS A 127 -8.21 13.61 -1.02
CA CYS A 127 -9.22 13.30 -0.01
C CYS A 127 -9.21 11.85 0.45
N ILE A 128 -8.54 10.95 -0.26
CA ILE A 128 -8.61 9.52 0.01
C ILE A 128 -7.20 8.99 0.25
N GLU A 129 -7.08 8.08 1.19
CA GLU A 129 -5.95 7.17 1.29
C GLU A 129 -6.50 5.74 1.22
N VAL A 130 -5.87 4.89 0.41
CA VAL A 130 -6.17 3.46 0.38
C VAL A 130 -5.17 2.73 1.26
N VAL A 131 -5.70 1.95 2.23
CA VAL A 131 -4.90 1.29 3.26
C VAL A 131 -5.14 -0.22 3.22
N THR A 132 -4.08 -1.02 3.12
CA THR A 132 -4.15 -2.46 3.42
C THR A 132 -3.85 -2.69 4.90
N ALA A 133 -4.84 -3.12 5.68
CA ALA A 133 -4.76 -3.20 7.14
C ALA A 133 -4.76 -4.64 7.70
N TYR A 134 -3.85 -4.89 8.65
CA TYR A 134 -3.70 -6.14 9.41
C TYR A 134 -3.69 -5.88 10.92
N GLY A 135 -3.92 -6.90 11.74
CA GLY A 135 -3.94 -6.76 13.22
C GLY A 135 -5.28 -6.30 13.78
N LEU A 136 -6.38 -6.50 13.05
CA LEU A 136 -7.71 -5.97 13.38
C LEU A 136 -8.55 -6.89 14.28
N GLY A 137 -7.93 -7.92 14.89
CA GLY A 137 -8.66 -9.02 15.56
C GLY A 137 -9.47 -9.92 14.61
N GLN A 138 -9.32 -9.72 13.30
CA GLN A 138 -10.02 -10.44 12.22
C GLN A 138 -9.12 -10.54 10.98
N GLY A 139 -9.70 -10.91 9.83
CA GLY A 139 -9.00 -10.93 8.54
C GLY A 139 -8.49 -9.56 8.10
N ALA A 140 -7.57 -9.59 7.13
CA ALA A 140 -7.02 -8.38 6.51
C ALA A 140 -8.09 -7.61 5.73
N GLN A 141 -7.92 -6.29 5.62
CA GLN A 141 -8.90 -5.39 5.01
C GLN A 141 -8.24 -4.39 4.07
N VAL A 142 -8.99 -3.91 3.07
CA VAL A 142 -8.68 -2.70 2.31
C VAL A 142 -9.62 -1.60 2.76
N TRP A 143 -9.08 -0.46 3.14
CA TRP A 143 -9.86 0.72 3.57
C TRP A 143 -9.72 1.84 2.55
N ALA A 144 -10.78 2.61 2.37
CA ALA A 144 -10.67 3.99 1.91
C ALA A 144 -10.82 4.91 3.14
N TRP A 145 -9.73 5.56 3.51
CA TRP A 145 -9.68 6.55 4.57
C TRP A 145 -10.07 7.92 4.00
N ASP A 146 -11.10 8.53 4.58
CA ASP A 146 -11.62 9.82 4.16
C ASP A 146 -10.90 10.95 4.93
N TRP A 147 -10.01 11.67 4.25
CA TRP A 147 -9.29 12.82 4.78
C TRP A 147 -10.05 14.15 4.66
N CYS A 148 -11.12 14.21 3.86
CA CYS A 148 -11.83 15.47 3.58
C CYS A 148 -13.16 15.62 4.32
N GLY A 149 -13.73 14.52 4.81
CA GLY A 149 -14.99 14.49 5.56
C GLY A 149 -14.79 13.93 6.97
N LYS A 150 -15.00 12.61 7.12
CA LYS A 150 -15.05 11.91 8.41
C LYS A 150 -13.72 11.93 9.18
N VAL A 151 -12.59 12.01 8.48
CA VAL A 151 -11.25 11.74 9.02
C VAL A 151 -11.21 10.35 9.66
N GLY A 152 -11.24 9.32 8.82
CA GLY A 152 -11.31 7.91 9.24
C GLY A 152 -11.72 6.96 8.11
N PRO A 153 -11.75 5.64 8.35
CA PRO A 153 -12.24 4.67 7.37
C PRO A 153 -13.70 4.94 7.00
N ALA A 154 -13.94 5.27 5.73
CA ALA A 154 -15.27 5.54 5.18
C ALA A 154 -15.80 4.36 4.33
N LYS A 155 -14.89 3.56 3.77
CA LYS A 155 -15.16 2.28 3.11
C LYS A 155 -14.23 1.21 3.66
N VAL A 156 -14.76 0.02 3.94
CA VAL A 156 -13.99 -1.16 4.36
C VAL A 156 -14.39 -2.37 3.54
N THR A 157 -13.42 -2.99 2.88
CA THR A 157 -13.58 -4.23 2.13
C THR A 157 -12.73 -5.33 2.77
N GLN A 158 -13.35 -6.47 3.08
CA GLN A 158 -12.62 -7.62 3.64
C GLN A 158 -11.81 -8.32 2.54
N ILE A 159 -10.55 -8.67 2.83
CA ILE A 159 -9.70 -9.49 1.95
C ILE A 159 -10.07 -10.96 2.19
N ASN A 160 -11.22 -11.37 1.65
CA ASN A 160 -11.74 -12.74 1.67
C ASN A 160 -11.55 -13.42 0.30
N SER A 161 -12.04 -14.65 0.14
CA SER A 161 -11.91 -15.39 -1.12
C SER A 161 -12.53 -14.68 -2.33
N ALA A 162 -13.64 -13.95 -2.14
CA ALA A 162 -14.27 -13.18 -3.22
C ALA A 162 -13.40 -11.98 -3.63
N PHE A 163 -12.82 -11.25 -2.66
CA PHE A 163 -11.86 -10.19 -2.96
C PHE A 163 -10.65 -10.73 -3.73
N LEU A 164 -10.05 -11.83 -3.24
CA LEU A 164 -8.91 -12.46 -3.89
C LEU A 164 -9.23 -12.88 -5.32
N THR A 165 -10.40 -13.46 -5.56
CA THR A 165 -10.82 -13.90 -6.89
C THR A 165 -11.06 -12.75 -7.86
N ASN A 166 -11.65 -11.65 -7.38
CA ASN A 166 -12.08 -10.56 -8.27
C ASN A 166 -11.00 -9.49 -8.47
N TYR A 167 -10.17 -9.23 -7.47
CA TYR A 167 -9.26 -8.06 -7.46
C TYR A 167 -7.78 -8.41 -7.35
N THR A 168 -7.42 -9.68 -7.16
CA THR A 168 -6.00 -10.05 -7.05
C THR A 168 -5.51 -10.94 -8.20
N THR A 169 -4.27 -10.71 -8.58
CA THR A 169 -3.47 -11.62 -9.41
C THR A 169 -2.14 -11.89 -8.72
N THR A 170 -1.34 -12.81 -9.25
CA THR A 170 0.02 -13.05 -8.76
C THR A 170 0.99 -12.07 -9.40
N VAL A 171 1.59 -11.20 -8.59
CA VAL A 171 2.66 -10.28 -9.00
C VAL A 171 3.88 -10.56 -8.14
N ASN A 172 5.05 -10.75 -8.76
CA ASN A 172 6.31 -11.05 -8.05
C ASN A 172 6.19 -12.23 -7.04
N GLY A 173 5.38 -13.23 -7.39
CA GLY A 173 5.19 -14.46 -6.61
C GLY A 173 4.20 -14.34 -5.44
N ARG A 174 3.43 -13.24 -5.33
CA ARG A 174 2.45 -13.02 -4.25
C ARG A 174 1.12 -12.46 -4.77
N PRO A 175 0.00 -12.73 -4.08
CA PRO A 175 -1.27 -12.10 -4.43
C PRO A 175 -1.16 -10.57 -4.25
N ALA A 176 -1.61 -9.83 -5.24
CA ALA A 176 -1.59 -8.37 -5.26
C ALA A 176 -2.80 -7.81 -6.00
N TYR A 177 -3.30 -6.66 -5.57
CA TYR A 177 -4.34 -5.91 -6.26
C TYR A 177 -3.76 -4.61 -6.83
N THR A 178 -4.37 -4.09 -7.90
CA THR A 178 -4.01 -2.78 -8.44
C THR A 178 -5.06 -1.77 -8.04
N VAL A 179 -4.60 -0.64 -7.52
CA VAL A 179 -5.42 0.48 -7.08
C VAL A 179 -4.98 1.73 -7.81
N GLN A 180 -5.94 2.56 -8.19
CA GLN A 180 -5.66 3.92 -8.63
C GLN A 180 -6.55 4.91 -7.90
N GLU A 181 -6.06 6.13 -7.78
CA GLU A 181 -6.80 7.25 -7.23
C GLU A 181 -6.55 8.47 -8.10
N ILE A 182 -7.63 9.14 -8.53
CA ILE A 182 -7.57 10.22 -9.52
C ILE A 182 -8.45 11.38 -9.06
N ARG A 183 -7.97 12.60 -9.24
CA ARG A 183 -8.76 13.82 -9.06
C ARG A 183 -9.73 13.96 -10.24
N THR A 184 -10.98 13.63 -10.00
CA THR A 184 -12.05 13.64 -11.02
C THR A 184 -12.70 15.01 -11.18
N ASN A 185 -12.60 15.89 -10.17
CA ASN A 185 -13.03 17.29 -10.27
C ASN A 185 -12.11 18.21 -9.47
N ALA A 186 -11.31 19.02 -10.18
CA ALA A 186 -10.37 19.94 -9.55
C ALA A 186 -11.05 21.10 -8.81
N ALA A 187 -12.22 21.58 -9.26
CA ALA A 187 -12.91 22.73 -8.67
C ALA A 187 -13.42 22.43 -7.24
N ASN A 188 -13.79 21.18 -6.98
CA ASN A 188 -14.31 20.74 -5.69
C ASN A 188 -13.33 19.83 -4.93
N ASN A 189 -12.11 19.68 -5.43
CA ASN A 189 -11.14 18.70 -4.94
C ASN A 189 -11.75 17.30 -4.77
N THR A 190 -12.46 16.81 -5.80
CA THR A 190 -13.06 15.48 -5.79
C THR A 190 -12.05 14.46 -6.28
N TRP A 191 -11.84 13.42 -5.47
CA TRP A 191 -11.00 12.28 -5.76
C TRP A 191 -11.81 10.99 -5.75
N THR A 192 -11.43 10.07 -6.63
CA THR A 192 -12.06 8.76 -6.76
C THR A 192 -10.98 7.69 -6.70
N ALA A 193 -11.07 6.80 -5.71
CA ALA A 193 -10.26 5.60 -5.58
C ALA A 193 -10.97 4.41 -6.23
N GLN A 194 -10.22 3.58 -6.95
CA GLN A 194 -10.73 2.45 -7.72
C GLN A 194 -9.83 1.23 -7.57
N LEU A 195 -10.41 0.04 -7.58
CA LEU A 195 -9.67 -1.22 -7.67
C LEU A 195 -9.85 -1.85 -9.05
N PHE A 196 -8.78 -2.40 -9.59
CA PHE A 196 -8.85 -3.13 -10.86
C PHE A 196 -9.44 -4.52 -10.63
N ASN A 197 -10.61 -4.77 -11.20
CA ASN A 197 -11.26 -6.07 -11.19
C ASN A 197 -10.64 -6.95 -12.29
N VAL A 198 -9.76 -7.87 -11.88
CA VAL A 198 -9.05 -8.76 -12.82
C VAL A 198 -9.97 -9.75 -13.51
N LYS A 199 -11.16 -10.01 -12.94
CA LYS A 199 -12.14 -10.93 -13.53
C LYS A 199 -12.91 -10.28 -14.68
N THR A 200 -13.25 -8.99 -14.56
CA THR A 200 -13.99 -8.24 -15.59
C THR A 200 -13.10 -7.38 -16.47
N ASN A 201 -11.81 -7.26 -16.13
CA ASN A 201 -10.84 -6.40 -16.81
C ASN A 201 -11.29 -4.92 -16.83
N ALA A 202 -11.83 -4.44 -15.70
CA ALA A 202 -12.37 -3.10 -15.56
C ALA A 202 -12.06 -2.50 -14.18
N TRP A 203 -12.14 -1.18 -14.08
CA TRP A 203 -12.03 -0.48 -12.80
C TRP A 203 -13.38 -0.47 -12.08
N ASP A 204 -13.40 -0.88 -10.81
CA ASP A 204 -14.55 -0.72 -9.92
C ASP A 204 -14.28 0.42 -8.94
N ASN A 205 -15.29 1.25 -8.68
CA ASN A 205 -15.23 2.35 -7.73
C ASN A 205 -15.12 1.79 -6.30
N LEU A 206 -14.08 2.19 -5.56
CA LEU A 206 -13.93 1.86 -4.14
C LEU A 206 -14.62 2.94 -3.30
N PHE A 207 -14.28 4.20 -3.56
CA PHE A 207 -14.77 5.34 -2.81
C PHE A 207 -14.54 6.64 -3.59
N THR A 208 -15.46 7.59 -3.46
CA THR A 208 -15.32 8.95 -4.01
C THR A 208 -15.58 9.94 -2.89
N GLN A 209 -14.76 10.98 -2.84
CA GLN A 209 -14.88 12.03 -1.83
C GLN A 209 -14.38 13.38 -2.34
N SER A 210 -14.99 14.44 -1.82
CA SER A 210 -14.61 15.84 -2.07
C SER A 210 -14.45 16.63 -0.78
N GLY A 211 -13.67 17.70 -0.81
CA GLY A 211 -13.56 18.64 0.29
C GLY A 211 -12.14 19.13 0.50
N THR A 212 -11.84 19.57 1.72
CA THR A 212 -10.50 20.04 2.10
C THR A 212 -9.77 18.96 2.85
N ASP A 213 -8.57 18.60 2.40
CA ASP A 213 -7.71 17.63 3.08
C ASP A 213 -7.38 18.10 4.50
N GLN A 214 -7.68 17.27 5.49
CA GLN A 214 -7.46 17.54 6.91
C GLN A 214 -6.18 16.87 7.46
N SER A 215 -5.38 16.21 6.61
CA SER A 215 -4.12 15.57 7.00
C SER A 215 -3.04 16.57 7.45
N LYS A 216 -3.13 17.82 7.00
CA LYS A 216 -2.12 18.89 7.16
C LYS A 216 -0.77 18.59 6.48
N LEU A 217 -0.70 17.58 5.62
CA LEU A 217 0.50 17.20 4.88
C LEU A 217 0.43 17.71 3.43
N ASN A 218 1.58 18.01 2.84
CA ASN A 218 1.68 18.48 1.45
C ASN A 218 2.01 17.30 0.51
N GLU A 219 2.73 16.32 1.03
CA GLU A 219 3.11 15.09 0.38
C GLU A 219 1.96 14.06 0.37
N GLY A 220 2.00 13.20 -0.65
CA GLY A 220 1.33 11.90 -0.62
C GLY A 220 2.27 10.82 -0.10
N TRP A 221 1.85 9.57 -0.15
CA TRP A 221 2.68 8.44 0.25
C TRP A 221 2.26 7.15 -0.46
N ASP A 222 3.20 6.22 -0.61
CA ASP A 222 2.91 4.80 -0.76
C ASP A 222 3.93 4.03 0.07
N ILE A 223 3.50 3.51 1.22
CA ILE A 223 4.42 3.17 2.33
C ILE A 223 4.05 1.85 3.00
N PHE A 224 5.07 1.25 3.63
CA PHE A 224 4.92 0.32 4.73
C PHE A 224 4.86 1.11 6.04
N GLU A 225 3.77 1.04 6.78
CA GLU A 225 3.54 1.76 8.04
C GLU A 225 3.17 0.77 9.16
N ILE A 226 3.74 0.98 10.34
CA ILE A 226 3.48 0.15 11.52
C ILE A 226 3.08 0.98 12.72
N TYR A 227 2.20 0.39 13.52
CA TYR A 227 1.87 0.81 14.88
C TYR A 227 2.17 -0.39 15.76
N ALA A 228 3.33 -0.38 16.43
CA ALA A 228 3.91 -1.59 17.02
C ALA A 228 4.21 -1.43 18.51
N THR A 229 4.02 -2.52 19.25
CA THR A 229 4.30 -2.61 20.67
C THR A 229 5.60 -3.37 20.89
N HIS A 230 6.53 -2.77 21.62
CA HIS A 230 7.78 -3.42 22.00
C HIS A 230 7.52 -4.61 22.94
N ASN A 231 8.12 -5.78 22.65
CA ASN A 231 8.09 -6.94 23.53
C ASN A 231 9.39 -7.01 24.34
N ASN A 232 9.32 -6.59 25.60
CA ASN A 232 10.46 -6.57 26.54
C ASN A 232 11.14 -7.94 26.73
N SER A 233 10.43 -9.05 26.51
CA SER A 233 11.01 -10.40 26.67
C SER A 233 11.91 -10.82 25.50
N THR A 234 11.68 -10.28 24.31
CA THR A 234 12.40 -10.64 23.07
C THR A 234 13.23 -9.50 22.49
N GLY A 235 13.07 -8.28 23.03
CA GLY A 235 13.76 -7.07 22.59
C GLY A 235 13.32 -6.57 21.20
N ARG A 236 12.17 -7.02 20.69
CA ARG A 236 11.62 -6.67 19.37
C ARG A 236 10.12 -6.43 19.46
N ALA A 237 9.51 -5.82 18.47
CA ALA A 237 8.05 -5.67 18.44
C ALA A 237 7.31 -6.99 18.15
N TYR A 238 6.06 -7.13 18.61
CA TYR A 238 5.28 -8.36 18.41
C TYR A 238 5.07 -8.68 16.93
N TYR A 239 4.71 -7.68 16.11
CA TYR A 239 4.53 -7.87 14.67
C TYR A 239 5.77 -8.46 13.97
N CYS A 240 6.98 -8.22 14.49
CA CYS A 240 8.21 -8.74 13.90
C CYS A 240 8.27 -10.27 13.95
N THR A 241 7.72 -10.88 15.01
CA THR A 241 7.61 -12.34 15.11
C THR A 241 6.45 -12.85 14.25
N ASP A 242 5.32 -12.16 14.31
CA ASP A 242 4.08 -12.59 13.65
C ASP A 242 4.16 -12.53 12.12
N ALA A 243 4.84 -11.52 11.59
CA ALA A 243 5.01 -11.31 10.15
C ALA A 243 6.30 -11.93 9.59
N LYS A 244 7.04 -12.73 10.38
CA LYS A 244 8.30 -13.33 9.92
C LYS A 244 8.13 -14.10 8.60
N GLY A 245 9.01 -13.81 7.64
CA GLY A 245 9.01 -14.35 6.29
C GLY A 245 7.98 -13.72 5.35
N GLN A 246 7.13 -12.81 5.83
CA GLN A 246 6.15 -12.12 4.99
C GLN A 246 6.81 -10.98 4.22
N VAL A 247 6.24 -10.70 3.05
CA VAL A 247 6.73 -9.68 2.14
C VAL A 247 5.61 -8.70 1.81
N PHE A 248 5.82 -7.45 2.20
CA PHE A 248 4.99 -6.31 1.82
C PHE A 248 5.65 -5.62 0.64
N GLU A 249 4.89 -5.35 -0.42
CA GLU A 249 5.43 -4.82 -1.67
C GLU A 249 4.40 -3.92 -2.35
N SER A 250 4.86 -2.76 -2.82
CA SER A 250 4.15 -1.93 -3.78
C SER A 250 5.02 -1.76 -5.02
N SER A 251 4.40 -1.91 -6.19
CA SER A 251 5.09 -1.99 -7.47
C SER A 251 4.30 -1.28 -8.56
N SER A 252 4.94 -1.03 -9.71
CA SER A 252 4.34 -0.31 -10.83
C SER A 252 3.78 1.07 -10.43
N ILE A 253 4.46 1.72 -9.48
CA ILE A 253 4.01 2.99 -8.91
C ILE A 253 4.17 4.09 -9.96
N LYS A 254 3.08 4.78 -10.27
CA LYS A 254 3.04 5.90 -11.21
C LYS A 254 2.20 7.04 -10.68
N LEU A 255 2.60 8.25 -11.06
CA LEU A 255 1.86 9.48 -10.85
C LEU A 255 1.21 9.90 -12.17
N ARG A 256 -0.02 10.40 -12.11
CA ARG A 256 -0.67 11.05 -13.24
C ARG A 256 -0.33 12.54 -13.20
N ILE A 257 0.35 13.04 -14.22
CA ILE A 257 0.79 14.43 -14.32
C ILE A 257 0.32 14.97 -15.67
N GLY A 258 -0.48 16.03 -15.66
CA GLY A 258 -1.08 16.57 -16.88
C GLY A 258 -1.92 15.53 -17.63
N GLY A 259 -2.60 14.65 -16.89
CA GLY A 259 -3.40 13.57 -17.45
C GLY A 259 -2.63 12.31 -17.90
N GLN A 260 -1.30 12.33 -17.87
CA GLN A 260 -0.44 11.22 -18.33
C GLN A 260 0.20 10.46 -17.18
N TRP A 261 0.22 9.14 -17.26
CA TRP A 261 0.90 8.30 -16.27
C TRP A 261 2.40 8.30 -16.49
N SER A 262 3.14 8.62 -15.44
CA SER A 262 4.60 8.67 -15.42
C SER A 262 5.10 7.90 -14.20
N ALA A 263 6.17 7.12 -14.36
CA ALA A 263 6.74 6.36 -13.26
C ALA A 263 7.14 7.28 -12.09
N ALA A 264 6.97 6.79 -10.87
CA ALA A 264 7.60 7.42 -9.73
C ALA A 264 9.13 7.39 -9.89
N THR A 265 9.76 8.48 -9.47
CA THR A 265 11.20 8.75 -9.56
C THR A 265 11.67 9.35 -8.24
N ALA A 266 12.98 9.44 -8.04
CA ALA A 266 13.53 10.10 -6.86
C ALA A 266 13.17 11.61 -6.78
N ALA A 267 12.87 12.25 -7.91
CA ALA A 267 12.55 13.67 -7.97
C ALA A 267 11.10 13.97 -7.57
N ASN A 268 10.14 13.15 -8.02
CA ASN A 268 8.72 13.35 -7.72
C ASN A 268 8.24 12.54 -6.51
N SER A 269 8.90 11.44 -6.16
CA SER A 269 8.50 10.52 -5.10
C SER A 269 9.71 9.96 -4.33
N PRO A 270 10.53 10.79 -3.65
CA PRO A 270 11.69 10.33 -2.90
C PRO A 270 11.31 9.32 -1.82
N MET A 271 12.24 8.39 -1.53
CA MET A 271 12.09 7.43 -0.43
C MET A 271 12.27 8.13 0.92
N ARG A 272 11.34 7.90 1.85
CA ARG A 272 11.25 8.61 3.13
C ARG A 272 11.01 7.65 4.30
N PRO A 273 11.39 8.03 5.54
CA PRO A 273 12.10 9.28 5.90
C PRO A 273 13.56 9.31 5.42
N ALA A 274 14.11 8.15 5.05
CA ALA A 274 15.44 7.99 4.47
C ALA A 274 15.41 7.03 3.27
N ALA A 275 16.42 7.13 2.39
CA ALA A 275 16.56 6.24 1.25
C ALA A 275 16.64 4.75 1.65
N THR A 276 17.28 4.48 2.79
CA THR A 276 17.36 3.15 3.39
C THR A 276 17.03 3.28 4.88
N PRO A 277 15.94 2.65 5.36
CA PRO A 277 15.55 2.73 6.76
C PRO A 277 16.44 1.78 7.58
N ARG A 278 16.62 2.07 8.86
CA ARG A 278 17.31 1.15 9.76
C ARG A 278 16.30 0.18 10.37
N PRO A 279 16.49 -1.15 10.26
CA PRO A 279 15.56 -2.14 10.84
C PRO A 279 15.31 -1.97 12.34
N ALA A 280 16.31 -1.49 13.08
CA ALA A 280 16.18 -1.17 14.51
C ALA A 280 15.18 -0.04 14.80
N ASP A 281 15.01 0.92 13.88
CA ASP A 281 14.02 1.97 14.04
C ASP A 281 12.60 1.39 14.03
N PHE A 282 12.39 0.21 13.45
CA PHE A 282 11.12 -0.52 13.43
C PHE A 282 10.94 -1.50 14.60
N ASP A 283 11.91 -1.59 15.53
CA ASP A 283 11.97 -2.67 16.55
C ASP A 283 11.91 -4.07 15.93
N CYS A 284 12.42 -4.21 14.70
CA CYS A 284 12.45 -5.48 14.00
C CYS A 284 13.79 -5.67 13.28
N PRO A 285 14.82 -6.21 13.96
CA PRO A 285 16.15 -6.36 13.39
C PRO A 285 16.23 -7.28 12.15
N THR A 286 15.24 -8.14 11.93
CA THR A 286 15.17 -9.02 10.75
C THR A 286 14.53 -8.34 9.53
N LEU A 287 13.92 -7.17 9.73
CA LEU A 287 13.33 -6.40 8.64
C LEU A 287 14.40 -6.04 7.61
N THR A 288 14.09 -6.26 6.34
CA THR A 288 14.90 -5.83 5.21
C THR A 288 14.07 -4.99 4.26
N SER A 289 14.64 -3.88 3.81
CA SER A 289 14.02 -2.95 2.87
C SER A 289 14.78 -2.96 1.55
N GLN A 290 14.05 -3.01 0.44
CA GLN A 290 14.60 -3.06 -0.91
C GLN A 290 13.84 -2.12 -1.82
N VAL A 291 14.52 -1.55 -2.80
CA VAL A 291 13.93 -0.75 -3.89
C VAL A 291 14.24 -1.47 -5.21
N PRO A 292 13.47 -2.51 -5.58
CA PRO A 292 13.77 -3.31 -6.78
C PRO A 292 13.78 -2.50 -8.08
N ALA A 293 13.00 -1.43 -8.15
CA ALA A 293 13.04 -0.43 -9.21
C ALA A 293 12.91 0.96 -8.58
N ALA A 294 13.79 1.89 -8.97
CA ALA A 294 13.95 3.18 -8.30
C ALA A 294 12.61 3.92 -8.15
N ASN A 295 12.14 4.04 -6.91
CA ASN A 295 10.93 4.75 -6.47
C ASN A 295 9.60 4.23 -7.05
N SER A 296 9.63 3.35 -8.05
CA SER A 296 8.47 2.73 -8.67
C SER A 296 8.16 1.31 -8.15
N ASN A 297 9.06 0.75 -7.34
CA ASN A 297 8.87 -0.48 -6.60
C ASN A 297 9.65 -0.45 -5.28
N TRP A 298 8.98 -0.77 -4.17
CA TRP A 298 9.62 -1.04 -2.90
C TRP A 298 9.11 -2.34 -2.29
N ARG A 299 9.96 -2.96 -1.48
CA ARG A 299 9.67 -4.20 -0.77
C ARG A 299 10.20 -4.14 0.66
N VAL A 300 9.39 -4.62 1.59
CA VAL A 300 9.76 -4.90 2.98
C VAL A 300 9.54 -6.38 3.27
N THR A 301 10.59 -7.07 3.70
CA THR A 301 10.52 -8.46 4.18
C THR A 301 10.81 -8.46 5.68
N ILE A 302 10.01 -9.18 6.47
CA ILE A 302 10.15 -9.29 7.93
C ILE A 302 10.88 -10.57 8.34
#